data_AF-A0A0C4YGX7-F1
#
_entry.id   AF-A0A0C4YGX7-F1
#
_cell.length_a   1.000
_cell.length_b   1.000
_cell.length_c   1.000
_cell.angle_alpha   90.00
_cell.angle_beta   90.00
_cell.angle_gamma   90.00
#
_symmetry.space_group_name_H-M   'P 1'
#
loop_
_entity.id
_entity.type
_entity.pdbx_description
1 polymer ?
#
loop_
_entity_poly.entity_id
_entity_poly.type
_entity_poly.pdbx_seq_one_letter_code
_entity_poly.pdbx_strand_id
1 'polypeptide(L)'
;MNALEPAQARPSRPALKLVKTTDLSRTDWLAVRRTGIGGSDAAAAVGLNPYKSQLELWLEKTGRDADLPKPDPNDTTEAVYWGTLLEPIVAAAYTQQTGHRVRKVNAVLQHPTIPFMLANLDREVVGVPDVQILECKTAGEFGARHWQDGVPEYVQLQVQHQLAVTGKRAADVAVLLCGQKLEVHRIERDDDLISRLIPLEAQFWRYVETDTPPPGDGSESADRALRCLYPRDSGATADFSEDRQLSTVFADLVALRAEIGAREQVAAKLKLTLQQAMGDTSRALFETGEVSFKRSKDSTTTDLERLRAEHPDLVQQYVIAKAGTRRFLIYP
;
A
#
# COMPACT_ATOMS: atom_id res chain seq x y z
N MET A 1 21.66 -20.37 47.08
CA MET A 1 22.62 -19.70 46.17
C MET A 1 22.65 -20.49 44.87
N ASN A 2 22.03 -19.93 43.83
CA ASN A 2 22.56 -19.78 42.47
C ASN A 2 21.38 -19.43 41.58
N ALA A 3 21.18 -18.13 41.40
CA ALA A 3 20.33 -17.61 40.35
C ALA A 3 20.96 -18.00 39.02
N LEU A 4 20.16 -18.64 38.16
CA LEU A 4 20.50 -18.87 36.76
C LEU A 4 20.65 -17.51 36.10
N GLU A 5 21.87 -17.20 35.65
CA GLU A 5 22.13 -16.03 34.82
C GLU A 5 21.32 -16.12 33.52
N PRO A 6 20.69 -15.02 33.06
CA PRO A 6 20.04 -15.01 31.76
C PRO A 6 21.10 -15.19 30.67
N ALA A 7 20.85 -16.14 29.76
CA ALA A 7 21.70 -16.42 28.62
C ALA A 7 21.94 -15.12 27.82
N GLN A 8 23.21 -14.68 27.75
CA GLN A 8 23.61 -13.55 26.94
C GLN A 8 23.25 -13.80 25.47
N ALA A 9 22.35 -12.98 24.93
CA ALA A 9 22.04 -12.96 23.51
C ALA A 9 23.35 -12.72 22.73
N ARG A 10 23.71 -13.65 21.84
CA ARG A 10 24.88 -13.50 20.98
C ARG A 10 24.78 -12.19 20.19
N PRO A 11 25.87 -11.41 20.04
CA PRO A 11 25.82 -10.19 19.25
C PRO A 11 25.39 -10.50 17.81
N SER A 12 24.30 -9.87 17.38
CA SER A 12 23.81 -9.91 16.00
C SER A 12 24.95 -9.54 15.05
N ARG A 13 25.19 -10.36 14.02
CA ARG A 13 26.13 -10.00 12.95
C ARG A 13 25.62 -8.73 12.25
N PRO A 14 26.51 -7.81 11.83
CA PRO A 14 26.08 -6.62 11.11
C PRO A 14 25.51 -6.99 9.73
N ALA A 15 24.59 -6.16 9.22
CA ALA A 15 24.08 -6.31 7.85
C ALA A 15 25.20 -6.27 6.80
N LEU A 16 25.01 -7.05 5.75
CA LEU A 16 25.88 -7.02 4.57
C LEU A 16 25.54 -5.81 3.72
N LYS A 17 26.55 -5.15 3.14
CA LYS A 17 26.34 -4.09 2.13
C LYS A 17 26.30 -4.74 0.75
N LEU A 18 25.10 -4.97 0.23
CA LEU A 18 24.90 -5.71 -1.01
C LEU A 18 25.35 -4.89 -2.22
N VAL A 19 24.88 -3.64 -2.34
CA VAL A 19 25.21 -2.73 -3.45
C VAL A 19 25.32 -1.30 -2.93
N LYS A 20 26.31 -0.53 -3.42
CA LYS A 20 26.42 0.92 -3.17
C LYS A 20 25.43 1.66 -4.06
N THR A 21 24.76 2.68 -3.52
CA THR A 21 23.69 3.40 -4.23
C THR A 21 24.11 4.77 -4.79
N THR A 22 25.37 5.19 -4.62
CA THR A 22 25.83 6.54 -5.06
C THR A 22 25.72 6.75 -6.56
N ASP A 23 26.03 5.71 -7.35
CA ASP A 23 26.12 5.77 -8.80
C ASP A 23 25.18 4.74 -9.47
N LEU A 24 24.24 4.20 -8.69
CA LEU A 24 23.33 3.15 -9.15
C LEU A 24 22.19 3.79 -9.94
N SER A 25 22.00 3.36 -11.18
CA SER A 25 20.87 3.82 -11.99
C SER A 25 19.55 3.43 -11.33
N ARG A 26 18.46 4.16 -11.61
CA ARG A 26 17.12 3.81 -11.09
C ARG A 26 16.73 2.38 -11.49
N THR A 27 17.07 1.97 -12.71
CA THR A 27 16.77 0.63 -13.23
C THR A 27 17.53 -0.45 -12.46
N ASP A 28 18.83 -0.26 -12.21
CA ASP A 28 19.63 -1.22 -11.44
C ASP A 28 19.20 -1.26 -9.97
N TRP A 29 18.83 -0.11 -9.41
CA TRP A 29 18.27 -0.03 -8.07
C TRP A 29 16.97 -0.83 -7.95
N LEU A 30 16.06 -0.69 -8.91
CA LEU A 30 14.83 -1.50 -8.97
C LEU A 30 15.15 -2.99 -9.15
N ALA A 31 16.14 -3.34 -9.97
CA ALA A 31 16.55 -4.72 -10.16
C ALA A 31 17.08 -5.35 -8.86
N VAL A 32 17.92 -4.64 -8.09
CA VAL A 32 18.37 -5.09 -6.77
C VAL A 32 17.19 -5.23 -5.81
N ARG A 33 16.24 -4.31 -5.81
CA ARG A 33 15.04 -4.41 -4.97
C ARG A 33 14.11 -5.57 -5.33
N ARG A 34 14.21 -6.13 -6.52
CA ARG A 34 13.45 -7.33 -6.90
C ARG A 34 14.04 -8.61 -6.30
N THR A 35 15.29 -8.61 -5.85
CA THR A 35 15.95 -9.81 -5.30
C THR A 35 15.62 -10.10 -3.83
N GLY A 36 14.79 -9.27 -3.20
CA GLY A 36 14.36 -9.45 -1.83
C GLY A 36 13.20 -8.55 -1.42
N ILE A 37 12.76 -8.67 -0.18
CA ILE A 37 11.75 -7.84 0.50
C ILE A 37 12.48 -6.68 1.15
N GLY A 38 12.12 -5.45 0.77
CA GLY A 38 12.61 -4.23 1.43
C GLY A 38 11.75 -3.86 2.64
N GLY A 39 12.25 -2.96 3.50
CA GLY A 39 11.48 -2.44 4.63
C GLY A 39 10.09 -1.89 4.25
N SER A 40 9.97 -1.11 3.17
CA SER A 40 8.67 -0.61 2.69
C SER A 40 7.72 -1.70 2.19
N ASP A 41 8.26 -2.88 1.88
CA ASP A 41 7.51 -4.01 1.35
C ASP A 41 7.00 -4.92 2.47
N ALA A 42 7.58 -4.84 3.68
CA ALA A 42 7.28 -5.70 4.83
C ALA A 42 5.78 -5.81 5.11
N ALA A 43 5.09 -4.67 5.24
CA ALA A 43 3.66 -4.63 5.51
C ALA A 43 2.84 -5.27 4.36
N ALA A 44 3.24 -5.04 3.10
CA ALA A 44 2.53 -5.60 1.95
C ALA A 44 2.78 -7.11 1.84
N ALA A 45 4.00 -7.57 2.14
CA ALA A 45 4.38 -8.97 2.17
C ALA A 45 3.56 -9.77 3.20
N VAL A 46 3.08 -9.14 4.27
CA VAL A 46 2.23 -9.80 5.28
C VAL A 46 0.74 -9.44 5.20
N GLY A 47 0.32 -8.70 4.16
CA GLY A 47 -1.10 -8.35 3.94
C GLY A 47 -1.65 -7.25 4.85
N LEU A 48 -0.78 -6.43 5.47
CA LEU A 48 -1.14 -5.36 6.40
C LEU A 48 -0.83 -3.95 5.83
N ASN A 49 -0.59 -3.84 4.53
CA ASN A 49 -0.39 -2.56 3.87
C ASN A 49 -1.73 -2.04 3.30
N PRO A 50 -2.18 -0.83 3.66
CA PRO A 50 -3.47 -0.29 3.22
C PRO A 50 -3.50 0.13 1.74
N TYR A 51 -2.35 0.21 1.08
CA TYR A 51 -2.21 0.71 -0.29
C TYR A 51 -1.82 -0.36 -1.30
N LYS A 52 -1.15 -1.44 -0.84
CA LYS A 52 -0.57 -2.47 -1.70
C LYS A 52 -0.84 -3.88 -1.17
N SER A 53 -1.48 -4.69 -2.00
CA SER A 53 -1.73 -6.12 -1.75
C SER A 53 -0.47 -6.97 -1.92
N GLN A 54 -0.47 -8.18 -1.35
CA GLN A 54 0.56 -9.19 -1.62
C GLN A 54 0.67 -9.49 -3.13
N LEU A 55 -0.46 -9.51 -3.84
CA LEU A 55 -0.48 -9.84 -5.28
C LEU A 55 0.21 -8.75 -6.12
N GLU A 56 -0.04 -7.47 -5.82
CA GLU A 56 0.65 -6.36 -6.47
C GLU A 56 2.15 -6.42 -6.18
N LEU A 57 2.54 -6.66 -4.93
CA LEU A 57 3.96 -6.83 -4.56
C LEU A 57 4.60 -8.03 -5.30
N TRP A 58 3.89 -9.14 -5.45
CA TRP A 58 4.38 -10.30 -6.18
C TRP A 58 4.64 -10.00 -7.67
N LEU A 59 3.76 -9.21 -8.32
CA LEU A 59 4.01 -8.73 -9.69
C LEU A 59 5.28 -7.88 -9.76
N GLU A 60 5.51 -6.99 -8.79
CA GLU A 60 6.74 -6.18 -8.74
C GLU A 60 7.99 -7.05 -8.60
N LYS A 61 7.97 -8.03 -7.68
CA LYS A 61 9.12 -8.93 -7.42
C LYS A 61 9.40 -9.89 -8.56
N THR A 62 8.38 -10.31 -9.30
CA THR A 62 8.52 -11.18 -10.47
C THR A 62 8.68 -10.41 -11.79
N GLY A 63 8.66 -9.07 -11.76
CA GLY A 63 8.86 -8.23 -12.94
C GLY A 63 7.66 -8.17 -13.90
N ARG A 64 6.46 -8.49 -13.43
CA ARG A 64 5.19 -8.45 -14.19
C ARG A 64 4.36 -7.19 -13.91
N ASP A 65 4.99 -6.15 -13.39
CA ASP A 65 4.38 -4.88 -13.00
C ASP A 65 4.33 -3.84 -14.15
N ALA A 66 4.54 -4.25 -15.40
CA ALA A 66 4.65 -3.31 -16.53
C ALA A 66 3.37 -2.50 -16.76
N ASP A 67 2.20 -3.14 -16.62
CA ASP A 67 0.89 -2.53 -16.85
C ASP A 67 0.25 -2.00 -15.55
N LEU A 68 0.95 -2.07 -14.42
CA LEU A 68 0.50 -1.43 -13.19
C LEU A 68 0.70 0.09 -13.28
N PRO A 69 -0.23 0.89 -12.75
CA PRO A 69 -0.01 2.33 -12.61
C PRO A 69 1.25 2.58 -11.77
N LYS A 70 2.21 3.28 -12.36
CA LYS A 70 3.44 3.70 -11.66
C LYS A 70 3.38 5.20 -11.46
N PRO A 71 3.55 5.69 -10.22
CA PRO A 71 3.60 7.13 -10.00
C PRO A 71 4.80 7.71 -10.76
N ASP A 72 4.56 8.77 -11.50
CA ASP A 72 5.64 9.51 -12.16
C ASP A 72 6.46 10.22 -11.07
N PRO A 73 7.75 9.92 -10.91
CA PRO A 73 8.58 10.54 -9.89
C PRO A 73 8.77 12.05 -10.09
N ASN A 74 8.35 12.63 -11.23
CA ASN A 74 8.39 14.06 -11.50
C ASN A 74 7.02 14.74 -11.41
N ASP A 75 5.95 13.98 -11.16
CA ASP A 75 4.61 14.55 -11.00
C ASP A 75 4.44 15.11 -9.60
N THR A 76 4.25 16.43 -9.51
CA THR A 76 4.10 17.15 -8.24
C THR A 76 2.75 16.91 -7.56
N THR A 77 1.84 16.18 -8.19
CA THR A 77 0.59 15.71 -7.58
C THR A 77 0.75 14.38 -6.84
N GLU A 78 1.85 13.66 -7.06
CA GLU A 78 2.11 12.35 -6.48
C GLU A 78 2.82 12.43 -5.11
N ALA A 79 2.41 11.57 -4.18
CA ALA A 79 3.00 11.55 -2.83
C ALA A 79 4.49 11.13 -2.84
N VAL A 80 4.89 10.28 -3.79
CA VAL A 80 6.29 9.80 -3.91
C VAL A 80 7.27 10.93 -4.27
N TYR A 81 6.83 11.89 -5.08
CA TYR A 81 7.60 13.07 -5.43
C TYR A 81 7.95 13.87 -4.16
N TRP A 82 6.91 14.19 -3.37
CA TRP A 82 7.08 14.97 -2.14
C TRP A 82 7.86 14.21 -1.07
N GLY A 83 7.67 12.90 -0.94
CA GLY A 83 8.47 12.07 -0.04
C GLY A 83 9.96 12.17 -0.36
N THR A 84 10.33 12.03 -1.63
CA THR A 84 11.73 12.11 -2.08
C THR A 84 12.31 13.53 -1.90
N LEU A 85 11.55 14.55 -2.31
CA LEU A 85 11.99 15.95 -2.25
C LEU A 85 12.20 16.42 -0.80
N LEU A 86 11.31 16.03 0.11
CA LEU A 86 11.29 16.52 1.48
C LEU A 86 12.13 15.69 2.45
N GLU A 87 12.51 14.44 2.12
CA GLU A 87 13.34 13.59 2.99
C GLU A 87 14.59 14.30 3.54
N PRO A 88 15.39 15.05 2.74
CA PRO A 88 16.53 15.80 3.27
C PRO A 88 16.14 16.92 4.24
N ILE A 89 14.98 17.54 4.04
CA ILE A 89 14.46 18.62 4.88
C ILE A 89 13.95 18.06 6.20
N VAL A 90 13.22 16.95 6.18
CA VAL A 90 12.77 16.23 7.38
C VAL A 90 13.97 15.81 8.22
N ALA A 91 15.02 15.25 7.60
CA ALA A 91 16.24 14.84 8.30
C ALA A 91 16.99 16.03 8.94
N ALA A 92 17.02 17.18 8.26
CA ALA A 92 17.61 18.41 8.80
C ALA A 92 16.81 18.97 9.98
N ALA A 93 15.48 18.99 9.87
CA ALA A 93 14.59 19.43 10.94
C ALA A 93 14.66 18.50 12.17
N TYR A 94 14.73 17.18 11.95
CA TYR A 94 15.00 16.20 13.01
C TYR A 94 16.33 16.50 13.74
N THR A 95 17.41 16.76 12.99
CA THR A 95 18.71 17.11 13.57
C THR A 95 18.62 18.38 14.42
N GLN A 96 17.90 19.40 13.94
CA GLN A 96 17.69 20.65 14.65
C GLN A 96 16.87 20.47 15.94
N GLN A 97 15.82 19.64 15.91
CA GLN A 97 14.91 19.42 17.03
C GLN A 97 15.53 18.51 18.12
N THR A 98 16.28 17.49 17.72
CA THR A 98 16.82 16.48 18.65
C THR A 98 18.29 16.69 19.02
N GLY A 99 19.04 17.46 18.22
CA GLY A 99 20.50 17.55 18.31
C GLY A 99 21.25 16.32 17.76
N HIS A 100 20.54 15.29 17.29
CA HIS A 100 21.15 14.06 16.79
C HIS A 100 21.69 14.24 15.37
N ARG A 101 22.98 13.98 15.18
CA ARG A 101 23.61 14.02 13.85
C ARG A 101 23.24 12.79 13.03
N VAL A 102 22.94 13.00 11.76
CA VAL A 102 22.55 11.93 10.83
C VAL A 102 23.43 11.89 9.58
N ARG A 103 23.55 10.72 8.96
CA ARG A 103 24.27 10.53 7.68
C ARG A 103 23.53 9.56 6.76
N LYS A 104 23.75 9.67 5.46
CA LYS A 104 23.28 8.67 4.48
C LYS A 104 24.10 7.39 4.56
N VAL A 105 23.46 6.24 4.37
CA VAL A 105 24.11 4.93 4.32
C VAL A 105 24.68 4.64 2.93
N ASN A 106 24.01 5.12 1.88
CA ASN A 106 24.36 4.93 0.47
C ASN A 106 24.57 3.46 0.07
N ALA A 107 23.80 2.54 0.66
CA ALA A 107 23.85 1.13 0.31
C ALA A 107 22.47 0.47 0.48
N VAL A 108 22.21 -0.56 -0.32
CA VAL A 108 21.21 -1.59 -0.01
C VAL A 108 21.87 -2.54 0.99
N LEU A 109 21.26 -2.67 2.16
CA LEU A 109 21.69 -3.59 3.22
C LEU A 109 20.95 -4.93 3.05
N GLN A 110 21.58 -6.03 3.45
CA GLN A 110 20.98 -7.36 3.45
C GLN A 110 21.19 -8.02 4.82
N HIS A 111 20.19 -8.74 5.29
CA HIS A 111 20.28 -9.50 6.54
C HIS A 111 21.40 -10.55 6.44
N PRO A 112 22.26 -10.71 7.47
CA PRO A 112 23.47 -11.54 7.37
C PRO A 112 23.21 -13.04 7.17
N THR A 113 22.01 -13.53 7.49
CA THR A 113 21.65 -14.96 7.38
C THR A 113 20.32 -15.22 6.66
N ILE A 114 19.61 -14.18 6.22
CA ILE A 114 18.29 -14.30 5.59
C ILE A 114 18.35 -13.52 4.26
N PRO A 115 18.79 -14.15 3.16
CA PRO A 115 19.18 -13.44 1.95
C PRO A 115 18.08 -12.59 1.31
N PHE A 116 16.81 -12.97 1.47
CA PHE A 116 15.70 -12.21 0.90
C PHE A 116 15.38 -10.93 1.67
N MET A 117 15.87 -10.73 2.90
CA MET A 117 15.56 -9.52 3.67
C MET A 117 16.57 -8.41 3.34
N LEU A 118 16.06 -7.30 2.80
CA LEU A 118 16.83 -6.14 2.35
C LEU A 118 16.37 -4.88 3.09
N ALA A 119 17.27 -3.93 3.30
CA ALA A 119 16.91 -2.62 3.83
C ALA A 119 17.63 -1.50 3.09
N ASN A 120 16.84 -0.50 2.69
CA ASN A 120 17.34 0.83 2.37
C ASN A 120 16.93 1.74 3.53
N LEU A 121 17.92 2.32 4.20
CA LEU A 121 17.69 3.30 5.27
C LEU A 121 17.78 4.70 4.70
N ASP A 122 16.88 5.59 5.12
CA ASP A 122 16.99 7.01 4.79
C ASP A 122 18.28 7.57 5.41
N ARG A 123 18.45 7.34 6.72
CA ARG A 123 19.62 7.80 7.48
C ARG A 123 20.03 6.86 8.62
N GLU A 124 21.31 6.95 8.97
CA GLU A 124 21.84 6.50 10.26
C GLU A 124 21.98 7.68 11.22
N VAL A 125 21.59 7.48 12.47
CA VAL A 125 21.91 8.37 13.58
C VAL A 125 23.31 8.04 14.10
N VAL A 126 24.15 9.06 14.32
CA VAL A 126 25.58 8.90 14.64
C VAL A 126 25.87 9.33 16.07
N GLY A 127 26.56 8.46 16.81
CA GLY A 127 27.07 8.78 18.15
C GLY A 127 26.00 8.75 19.25
N VAL A 128 24.82 8.21 18.97
CA VAL A 128 23.72 8.07 19.93
C VAL A 128 23.50 6.57 20.20
N PRO A 129 23.84 6.04 21.39
CA PRO A 129 23.73 4.61 21.67
C PRO A 129 22.30 4.09 21.63
N ASP A 130 21.31 4.93 21.94
CA ASP A 130 19.92 4.51 22.13
C ASP A 130 19.09 4.55 20.83
N VAL A 131 19.60 5.14 19.74
CA VAL A 131 18.91 5.16 18.45
C VAL A 131 19.91 5.21 17.30
N GLN A 132 19.73 4.36 16.29
CA GLN A 132 20.74 4.19 15.23
C GLN A 132 20.19 4.32 13.80
N ILE A 133 18.87 4.38 13.63
CA ILE A 133 18.19 4.58 12.35
C ILE A 133 17.31 5.83 12.46
N LEU A 134 17.21 6.58 11.36
CA LEU A 134 16.16 7.56 11.16
C LEU A 134 15.39 7.19 9.88
N GLU A 135 14.08 7.06 10.00
CA GLU A 135 13.12 6.92 8.90
C GLU A 135 12.33 8.24 8.78
N CYS A 136 12.36 8.86 7.60
CA CYS A 136 11.70 10.11 7.31
C CYS A 136 10.37 9.86 6.59
N LYS A 137 9.28 10.44 7.10
CA LYS A 137 7.96 10.37 6.47
C LYS A 137 7.39 11.76 6.24
N THR A 138 6.51 11.86 5.25
CA THR A 138 5.65 13.02 5.05
C THR A 138 4.21 12.54 4.98
N ALA A 139 3.29 13.32 5.55
CA ALA A 139 1.87 13.02 5.47
C ALA A 139 1.08 14.31 5.26
N GLY A 140 0.28 14.36 4.19
CA GLY A 140 -0.66 15.45 3.94
C GLY A 140 -1.88 15.38 4.86
N GLU A 141 -2.86 16.27 4.63
CA GLU A 141 -4.07 16.39 5.45
C GLU A 141 -4.79 15.05 5.68
N PHE A 142 -5.07 14.31 4.61
CA PHE A 142 -5.72 13.00 4.72
C PHE A 142 -4.80 11.92 5.29
N GLY A 143 -3.48 12.05 5.15
CA GLY A 143 -2.51 11.10 5.70
C GLY A 143 -2.34 11.27 7.22
N ALA A 144 -2.37 12.51 7.71
CA ALA A 144 -2.14 12.86 9.10
C ALA A 144 -3.14 12.19 10.06
N ARG A 145 -4.36 11.87 9.60
CA ARG A 145 -5.35 11.14 10.41
C ARG A 145 -4.86 9.76 10.86
N HIS A 146 -3.99 9.11 10.10
CA HIS A 146 -3.44 7.80 10.44
C HIS A 146 -2.39 7.87 11.56
N TRP A 147 -1.91 9.08 11.88
CA TRP A 147 -0.88 9.33 12.89
C TRP A 147 -1.44 9.80 14.24
N GLN A 148 -2.78 9.87 14.38
CA GLN A 148 -3.44 10.38 15.59
C GLN A 148 -3.10 9.55 16.84
N ASP A 149 -2.96 8.24 16.68
CA ASP A 149 -2.64 7.29 17.75
C ASP A 149 -1.17 6.85 17.73
N GLY A 150 -0.29 7.65 17.09
CA GLY A 150 1.14 7.36 16.94
C GLY A 150 1.48 6.81 15.56
N VAL A 151 2.57 6.03 15.48
CA VAL A 151 3.07 5.54 14.19
C VAL A 151 2.11 4.50 13.58
N PRO A 152 1.65 4.66 12.32
CA PRO A 152 0.81 3.67 11.66
C PRO A 152 1.45 2.28 11.60
N GLU A 153 0.65 1.23 11.71
CA GLU A 153 1.12 -0.16 11.76
C GLU A 153 2.04 -0.53 10.58
N TYR A 154 1.70 -0.15 9.35
CA TYR A 154 2.53 -0.44 8.18
C TYR A 154 3.92 0.22 8.24
N VAL A 155 4.05 1.36 8.91
CA VAL A 155 5.34 2.03 9.16
C VAL A 155 6.09 1.34 10.30
N GLN A 156 5.38 0.90 11.34
CA GLN A 156 5.99 0.11 12.41
C GLN A 156 6.61 -1.18 11.86
N LEU A 157 5.89 -1.92 11.00
CA LEU A 157 6.40 -3.13 10.35
C LEU A 157 7.63 -2.84 9.47
N GLN A 158 7.60 -1.73 8.72
CA GLN A 158 8.78 -1.29 7.95
C GLN A 158 10.00 -1.09 8.85
N VAL A 159 9.83 -0.41 9.98
CA VAL A 159 10.92 -0.10 10.91
C VAL A 159 11.42 -1.36 11.62
N GLN A 160 10.52 -2.23 12.09
CA GLN A 160 10.91 -3.51 12.69
C GLN A 160 11.66 -4.40 11.69
N HIS A 161 11.25 -4.42 10.41
CA HIS A 161 12.01 -5.08 9.34
C HIS A 161 13.43 -4.49 9.20
N GLN A 162 13.56 -3.16 9.14
CA GLN A 162 14.88 -2.51 9.05
C GLN A 162 15.76 -2.82 10.27
N LEU A 163 15.18 -2.85 11.48
CA LEU A 163 15.88 -3.24 12.70
C LEU A 163 16.30 -4.71 12.64
N ALA A 164 15.44 -5.61 12.14
CA ALA A 164 15.77 -7.01 11.90
C ALA A 164 16.97 -7.15 10.95
N VAL A 165 16.92 -6.54 9.77
CA VAL A 165 18.00 -6.57 8.76
C VAL A 165 19.33 -6.09 9.33
N THR A 166 19.30 -5.00 10.10
CA THR A 166 20.51 -4.28 10.52
C THR A 166 21.10 -4.76 11.84
N GLY A 167 20.32 -5.45 12.67
CA GLY A 167 20.68 -5.78 14.05
C GLY A 167 20.74 -4.56 14.98
N LYS A 168 20.21 -3.40 14.56
CA LYS A 168 20.14 -2.19 15.37
C LYS A 168 19.02 -2.29 16.42
N ARG A 169 19.10 -1.48 17.47
CA ARG A 169 18.23 -1.56 18.65
C ARG A 169 17.03 -0.62 18.59
N ALA A 170 17.14 0.52 17.92
CA ALA A 170 16.03 1.43 17.78
C ALA A 170 16.15 2.33 16.54
N ALA A 171 15.01 2.84 16.12
CA ALA A 171 14.86 3.82 15.07
C ALA A 171 13.98 4.97 15.54
N ASP A 172 14.31 6.19 15.09
CA ASP A 172 13.37 7.31 15.15
C ASP A 172 12.62 7.40 13.82
N VAL A 173 11.31 7.59 13.89
CA VAL A 173 10.45 7.93 12.76
C VAL A 173 10.14 9.42 12.88
N ALA A 174 10.69 10.22 11.97
CA ALA A 174 10.41 11.64 11.88
C ALA A 174 9.37 11.88 10.78
N VAL A 175 8.18 12.34 11.15
CA VAL A 175 7.09 12.61 10.21
C VAL A 175 6.79 14.11 10.15
N LEU A 176 6.81 14.67 8.93
CA LEU A 176 6.31 16.02 8.67
C LEU A 176 4.82 15.95 8.30
N LEU A 177 3.98 16.32 9.27
CA LEU A 177 2.52 16.37 9.14
C LEU A 177 2.09 17.70 8.56
N CYS A 178 1.30 17.63 7.49
CA CYS A 178 0.69 18.75 6.76
C CYS A 178 1.67 19.84 6.28
N GLY A 179 2.98 19.56 6.29
CA GLY A 179 4.03 20.47 5.84
C GLY A 179 4.61 21.40 6.90
N GLN A 180 4.10 21.39 8.14
CA GLN A 180 4.52 22.33 9.19
C GLN A 180 4.80 21.70 10.56
N LYS A 181 4.19 20.55 10.89
CA LYS A 181 4.37 19.92 12.20
C LYS A 181 5.29 18.71 12.08
N LEU A 182 6.50 18.81 12.66
CA LEU A 182 7.39 17.66 12.78
C LEU A 182 7.09 16.91 14.07
N GLU A 183 6.83 15.61 13.96
CA GLU A 183 6.76 14.70 15.09
C GLU A 183 7.87 13.66 14.98
N VAL A 184 8.42 13.27 16.12
CA VAL A 184 9.48 12.26 16.21
C VAL A 184 9.01 11.17 17.15
N HIS A 185 8.91 9.96 16.63
CA HIS A 185 8.45 8.79 17.35
C HIS A 185 9.58 7.76 17.43
N ARG A 186 9.93 7.30 18.63
CA ARG A 186 10.91 6.22 18.79
C ARG A 186 10.24 4.87 18.68
N ILE A 187 10.85 3.98 17.90
CA ILE A 187 10.49 2.57 17.82
C ILE A 187 11.70 1.76 18.28
N GLU A 188 11.53 1.10 19.42
CA GLU A 188 12.48 0.10 19.92
C GLU A 188 12.30 -1.21 19.15
N ARG A 189 13.41 -1.94 18.99
CA ARG A 189 13.40 -3.28 18.41
C ARG A 189 12.54 -4.19 19.28
N ASP A 190 11.55 -4.80 18.65
CA ASP A 190 10.68 -5.81 19.26
C ASP A 190 11.02 -7.17 18.66
N ASP A 191 11.82 -7.96 19.37
CA ASP A 191 12.23 -9.28 18.92
C ASP A 191 11.06 -10.27 18.82
N ASP A 192 10.01 -10.10 19.61
CA ASP A 192 8.82 -10.96 19.55
C ASP A 192 7.99 -10.65 18.30
N LEU A 193 7.83 -9.37 17.95
CA LEU A 193 7.22 -8.97 16.68
C LEU A 193 8.08 -9.42 15.50
N ILE A 194 9.40 -9.17 15.53
CA ILE A 194 10.31 -9.57 14.45
C ILE A 194 10.29 -11.09 14.23
N SER A 195 10.24 -11.89 15.31
CA SER A 195 10.18 -13.35 15.23
C SER A 195 8.92 -13.88 14.53
N ARG A 196 7.82 -13.11 14.57
CA ARG A 196 6.56 -13.39 13.87
C ARG A 196 6.55 -12.82 12.44
N LEU A 197 7.19 -11.68 12.23
CA LEU A 197 7.28 -11.00 10.93
C LEU A 197 8.07 -11.84 9.92
N ILE A 198 9.25 -12.33 10.32
CA ILE A 198 10.17 -13.05 9.42
C ILE A 198 9.52 -14.29 8.75
N PRO A 199 8.82 -15.19 9.48
CA PRO A 199 8.14 -16.32 8.85
C PRO A 199 7.05 -15.92 7.85
N LEU A 200 6.30 -14.86 8.12
CA LEU A 200 5.25 -14.36 7.21
C LEU A 200 5.85 -13.76 5.94
N GLU A 201 6.93 -12.98 6.08
CA GLU A 201 7.70 -12.49 4.94
C GLU A 201 8.32 -13.64 4.13
N ALA A 202 8.83 -14.67 4.80
CA ALA A 202 9.35 -15.87 4.14
C ALA A 202 8.26 -16.63 3.37
N GLN A 203 7.03 -16.71 3.92
CA GLN A 203 5.89 -17.28 3.22
C GLN A 203 5.56 -16.48 1.95
N PHE A 204 5.58 -15.16 2.02
CA PHE A 204 5.43 -14.33 0.83
C PHE A 204 6.57 -14.54 -0.17
N TRP A 205 7.81 -14.57 0.31
CA TRP A 205 8.98 -14.79 -0.54
C TRP A 205 8.91 -16.13 -1.26
N ARG A 206 8.34 -17.16 -0.63
CA ARG A 206 8.09 -18.46 -1.26
C ARG A 206 7.23 -18.35 -2.52
N TYR A 207 6.20 -17.50 -2.53
CA TYR A 207 5.38 -17.23 -3.72
C TYR A 207 6.22 -16.64 -4.87
N VAL A 208 7.19 -15.79 -4.55
CA VAL A 208 8.13 -15.22 -5.53
C VAL A 208 9.05 -16.32 -6.07
N GLU A 209 9.63 -17.14 -5.20
CA GLU A 209 10.55 -18.22 -5.58
C GLU A 209 9.89 -19.34 -6.40
N THR A 210 8.63 -19.69 -6.09
CA THR A 210 7.88 -20.73 -6.82
C THR A 210 7.09 -20.19 -8.00
N ASP A 211 7.22 -18.89 -8.30
CA ASP A 211 6.46 -18.20 -9.33
C ASP A 211 4.94 -18.49 -9.24
N THR A 212 4.42 -18.54 -8.01
CA THR A 212 3.01 -18.83 -7.72
C THR A 212 2.37 -17.56 -7.15
N PRO A 213 1.31 -17.01 -7.75
CA PRO A 213 0.70 -15.78 -7.23
C PRO A 213 0.07 -16.02 -5.86
N PRO A 214 0.23 -15.08 -4.89
CA PRO A 214 -0.50 -15.13 -3.63
C PRO A 214 -2.02 -14.98 -3.86
N PRO A 215 -2.86 -15.44 -2.92
CA PRO A 215 -4.30 -15.29 -3.02
C PRO A 215 -4.72 -13.82 -3.06
N GLY A 216 -5.79 -13.51 -3.77
CA GLY A 216 -6.41 -12.18 -3.75
C GLY A 216 -7.06 -11.88 -2.40
N ASP A 217 -6.93 -10.64 -1.92
CA ASP A 217 -7.42 -10.18 -0.62
C ASP A 217 -8.72 -9.34 -0.72
N GLY A 218 -9.26 -9.16 -1.92
CA GLY A 218 -10.45 -8.34 -2.18
C GLY A 218 -10.18 -6.82 -2.21
N SER A 219 -8.93 -6.38 -2.05
CA SER A 219 -8.56 -4.98 -2.16
C SER A 219 -8.58 -4.49 -3.63
N GLU A 220 -8.73 -3.18 -3.82
CA GLU A 220 -8.57 -2.57 -5.14
C GLU A 220 -7.17 -2.82 -5.74
N SER A 221 -6.15 -2.93 -4.88
CA SER A 221 -4.79 -3.30 -5.31
C SER A 221 -4.75 -4.71 -5.90
N ALA A 222 -5.36 -5.70 -5.23
CA ALA A 222 -5.44 -7.06 -5.75
C ALA A 222 -6.27 -7.15 -7.04
N ASP A 223 -7.36 -6.40 -7.16
CA ASP A 223 -8.14 -6.32 -8.41
C ASP A 223 -7.30 -5.77 -9.58
N ARG A 224 -6.58 -4.66 -9.37
CA ARG A 224 -5.66 -4.11 -10.39
C ARG A 224 -4.56 -5.11 -10.75
N ALA A 225 -3.99 -5.78 -9.75
CA ALA A 225 -2.95 -6.78 -9.97
C ALA A 225 -3.47 -8.00 -10.76
N LEU A 226 -4.68 -8.49 -10.47
CA LEU A 226 -5.30 -9.57 -11.25
C LEU A 226 -5.53 -9.17 -12.72
N ARG A 227 -5.97 -7.93 -12.96
CA ARG A 227 -6.14 -7.41 -14.33
C ARG A 227 -4.81 -7.28 -15.08
N CYS A 228 -3.75 -6.89 -14.38
CA CYS A 228 -2.39 -6.84 -14.93
C CYS A 228 -1.86 -8.25 -15.24
N LEU A 229 -2.15 -9.23 -14.38
CA LEU A 229 -1.71 -10.61 -14.57
C LEU A 229 -2.46 -11.30 -15.72
N TYR A 230 -3.74 -10.99 -15.90
CA TYR A 230 -4.58 -11.59 -16.94
C TYR A 230 -5.26 -10.53 -17.82
N PRO A 231 -4.49 -9.79 -18.65
CA PRO A 231 -4.99 -8.62 -19.38
C PRO A 231 -5.93 -8.98 -20.53
N ARG A 232 -5.88 -10.23 -21.02
CA ARG A 232 -6.71 -10.75 -22.12
C ARG A 232 -7.34 -12.07 -21.72
N ASP A 233 -8.50 -12.38 -22.27
CA ASP A 233 -9.05 -13.74 -22.24
C ASP A 233 -8.60 -14.52 -23.50
N SER A 234 -8.62 -15.84 -23.40
CA SER A 234 -8.32 -16.74 -24.52
C SER A 234 -9.56 -17.20 -25.28
N GLY A 235 -10.77 -16.80 -24.85
CA GLY A 235 -12.04 -17.39 -25.29
C GLY A 235 -12.29 -18.82 -24.82
N ALA A 236 -11.34 -19.48 -24.14
CA ALA A 236 -11.50 -20.84 -23.63
C ALA A 236 -12.39 -20.88 -22.38
N THR A 237 -13.14 -21.97 -22.23
CA THR A 237 -13.91 -22.25 -21.02
C THR A 237 -13.11 -23.20 -20.13
N ALA A 238 -12.87 -22.80 -18.88
CA ALA A 238 -12.35 -23.69 -17.85
C ALA A 238 -13.53 -24.35 -17.14
N ASP A 239 -13.45 -25.68 -16.94
CA ASP A 239 -14.46 -26.44 -16.20
C ASP A 239 -13.97 -26.70 -14.78
N PHE A 240 -14.63 -26.04 -13.81
CA PHE A 240 -14.37 -26.20 -12.38
C PHE A 240 -15.51 -26.94 -11.66
N SER A 241 -16.42 -27.59 -12.39
CA SER A 241 -17.60 -28.27 -11.82
C SER A 241 -17.26 -29.37 -10.80
N GLU A 242 -16.12 -30.04 -10.99
CA GLU A 242 -15.61 -31.06 -10.07
C GLU A 242 -14.66 -30.50 -8.99
N ASP A 243 -14.27 -29.22 -9.08
CA ASP A 243 -13.52 -28.56 -8.03
C ASP A 243 -14.47 -28.10 -6.93
N ARG A 244 -14.55 -28.90 -5.85
CA ARG A 244 -15.42 -28.63 -4.72
C ARG A 244 -15.14 -27.27 -4.06
N GLN A 245 -13.88 -26.87 -3.96
CA GLN A 245 -13.52 -25.62 -3.30
C GLN A 245 -14.01 -24.44 -4.13
N LEU A 246 -13.71 -24.41 -5.43
CA LEU A 246 -14.15 -23.32 -6.31
C LEU A 246 -15.66 -23.32 -6.50
N SER A 247 -16.30 -24.48 -6.53
CA SER A 247 -17.76 -24.60 -6.59
C SER A 247 -18.44 -24.01 -5.34
N THR A 248 -17.90 -24.26 -4.14
CA THR A 248 -18.38 -23.61 -2.91
C THR A 248 -18.19 -22.10 -2.94
N VAL A 249 -17.00 -21.62 -3.34
CA VAL A 249 -16.74 -20.17 -3.47
C VAL A 249 -17.73 -19.50 -4.45
N PHE A 250 -18.03 -20.14 -5.57
CA PHE A 250 -19.02 -19.66 -6.53
C PHE A 250 -20.44 -19.60 -5.92
N ALA A 251 -20.89 -20.69 -5.28
CA ALA A 251 -22.20 -20.74 -4.65
C ALA A 251 -22.38 -19.68 -3.56
N ASP A 252 -21.35 -19.50 -2.70
CA ASP A 252 -21.34 -18.48 -1.66
C ASP A 252 -21.42 -17.07 -2.24
N LEU A 253 -20.67 -16.79 -3.31
CA LEU A 253 -20.69 -15.50 -4.00
C LEU A 253 -22.06 -15.21 -4.62
N VAL A 254 -22.70 -16.20 -5.24
CA VAL A 254 -24.06 -16.08 -5.80
C VAL A 254 -25.07 -15.76 -4.70
N ALA A 255 -25.04 -16.51 -3.59
CA ALA A 255 -25.95 -16.29 -2.46
C ALA A 255 -25.76 -14.89 -1.84
N LEU A 256 -24.52 -14.46 -1.63
CA LEU A 256 -24.21 -13.14 -1.07
C LEU A 256 -24.68 -12.00 -2.00
N ARG A 257 -24.51 -12.14 -3.31
CA ARG A 257 -25.02 -11.16 -4.29
C ARG A 257 -26.54 -11.06 -4.27
N ALA A 258 -27.24 -12.17 -4.07
CA ALA A 258 -28.69 -12.16 -3.92
C ALA A 258 -29.12 -11.43 -2.62
N GLU A 259 -28.43 -11.66 -1.50
CA GLU A 259 -28.70 -10.95 -0.25
C GLU A 259 -28.47 -9.43 -0.39
N ILE A 260 -27.33 -9.03 -0.98
CA ILE A 260 -27.03 -7.62 -1.24
C ILE A 260 -28.16 -6.98 -2.05
N GLY A 261 -28.58 -7.60 -3.16
CA GLY A 261 -29.68 -7.10 -3.98
C GLY A 261 -30.99 -6.95 -3.21
N ALA A 262 -31.33 -7.91 -2.35
CA ALA A 262 -32.52 -7.82 -1.50
C ALA A 262 -32.41 -6.68 -0.47
N ARG A 263 -31.25 -6.48 0.15
CA ARG A 263 -31.01 -5.37 1.09
C ARG A 263 -31.04 -4.01 0.40
N GLU A 264 -30.51 -3.91 -0.81
CA GLU A 264 -30.58 -2.68 -1.63
C GLU A 264 -32.03 -2.31 -1.96
N GLN A 265 -32.89 -3.29 -2.28
CA GLN A 265 -34.32 -3.05 -2.49
C GLN A 265 -35.01 -2.52 -1.23
N VAL A 266 -34.71 -3.10 -0.06
CA VAL A 266 -35.23 -2.62 1.24
C VAL A 266 -34.75 -1.19 1.52
N ALA A 267 -33.45 -0.92 1.34
CA ALA A 267 -32.87 0.41 1.53
C ALA A 267 -33.51 1.45 0.59
N ALA A 268 -33.75 1.08 -0.68
CA ALA A 268 -34.43 1.94 -1.64
C ALA A 268 -35.88 2.27 -1.20
N LYS A 269 -36.63 1.28 -0.71
CA LYS A 269 -37.99 1.49 -0.19
C LYS A 269 -38.01 2.43 1.02
N LEU A 270 -37.06 2.25 1.96
CA LEU A 270 -36.92 3.13 3.13
C LEU A 270 -36.56 4.56 2.70
N LYS A 271 -35.58 4.71 1.80
CA LYS A 271 -35.20 6.01 1.23
C LYS A 271 -36.39 6.73 0.60
N LEU A 272 -37.17 6.04 -0.23
CA LEU A 272 -38.37 6.61 -0.87
C LEU A 272 -39.42 7.01 0.16
N THR A 273 -39.62 6.24 1.22
CA THR A 273 -40.55 6.57 2.32
C THR A 273 -40.15 7.89 2.99
N LEU A 274 -38.85 8.10 3.26
CA LEU A 274 -38.35 9.36 3.82
C LEU A 274 -38.50 10.52 2.83
N GLN A 275 -38.14 10.33 1.56
CA GLN A 275 -38.29 11.38 0.53
C GLN A 275 -39.76 11.79 0.35
N GLN A 276 -40.69 10.83 0.40
CA GLN A 276 -42.12 11.10 0.33
C GLN A 276 -42.61 11.90 1.54
N ALA A 277 -42.13 11.59 2.74
CA ALA A 277 -42.44 12.36 3.95
C ALA A 277 -41.84 13.77 3.94
N MET A 278 -40.67 13.95 3.31
CA MET A 278 -40.01 15.25 3.16
C MET A 278 -40.77 16.17 2.19
N GLY A 279 -41.39 15.64 1.14
CA GLY A 279 -42.09 16.45 0.13
C GLY A 279 -41.16 17.46 -0.54
N ASP A 280 -41.48 18.74 -0.42
CA ASP A 280 -40.72 19.87 -0.96
C ASP A 280 -39.63 20.40 -0.02
N THR A 281 -39.54 19.86 1.20
CA THR A 281 -38.52 20.27 2.16
C THR A 281 -37.12 19.78 1.76
N SER A 282 -36.13 20.65 1.97
CA SER A 282 -34.74 20.36 1.58
C SER A 282 -33.95 19.55 2.62
N ARG A 283 -34.46 19.46 3.86
CA ARG A 283 -33.84 18.79 5.00
C ARG A 283 -34.90 18.28 5.97
N ALA A 284 -34.62 17.15 6.62
CA ALA A 284 -35.42 16.61 7.72
C ALA A 284 -34.49 16.15 8.86
N LEU A 285 -34.94 16.37 10.10
CA LEU A 285 -34.25 15.97 11.32
C LEU A 285 -34.96 14.75 11.93
N PHE A 286 -34.17 13.83 12.47
CA PHE A 286 -34.62 12.64 13.18
C PHE A 286 -33.89 12.53 14.51
N GLU A 287 -34.33 11.63 15.39
CA GLU A 287 -33.72 11.40 16.71
C GLU A 287 -32.22 11.12 16.63
N THR A 288 -31.77 10.39 15.60
CA THR A 288 -30.38 9.91 15.47
C THR A 288 -29.59 10.59 14.34
N GLY A 289 -30.13 11.64 13.70
CA GLY A 289 -29.43 12.31 12.61
C GLY A 289 -30.31 13.13 11.69
N GLU A 290 -29.77 13.51 10.53
CA GLU A 290 -30.48 14.31 9.53
C GLU A 290 -30.26 13.77 8.11
N VAL A 291 -31.18 14.15 7.21
CA VAL A 291 -31.03 13.89 5.77
C VAL A 291 -31.27 15.18 4.99
N SER A 292 -30.64 15.30 3.83
CA SER A 292 -30.90 16.38 2.87
C SER A 292 -31.35 15.82 1.53
N PHE A 293 -32.43 16.39 0.99
CA PHE A 293 -32.95 16.07 -0.33
C PHE A 293 -33.17 17.38 -1.07
N LYS A 294 -32.17 17.81 -1.83
CA LYS A 294 -32.15 19.09 -2.54
C LYS A 294 -32.15 18.86 -4.04
N ARG A 295 -32.95 19.64 -4.76
CA ARG A 295 -32.84 19.73 -6.22
C ARG A 295 -31.47 20.32 -6.59
N SER A 296 -30.69 19.60 -7.41
CA SER A 296 -29.47 20.14 -8.00
C SER A 296 -29.80 21.32 -8.93
N LYS A 297 -28.83 22.20 -9.17
CA LYS A 297 -28.99 23.24 -10.20
C LYS A 297 -29.19 22.57 -11.56
N ASP A 298 -29.91 23.26 -12.44
CA ASP A 298 -30.02 22.84 -13.84
C ASP A 298 -28.61 22.77 -14.45
N SER A 299 -28.33 21.67 -15.13
CA SER A 299 -27.04 21.41 -15.76
C SER A 299 -27.25 21.18 -17.24
N THR A 300 -26.38 21.74 -18.06
CA THR A 300 -26.29 21.42 -19.48
C THR A 300 -25.29 20.28 -19.69
N THR A 301 -25.59 19.39 -20.63
CA THR A 301 -24.67 18.35 -21.09
C THR A 301 -24.54 18.46 -22.60
N THR A 302 -23.41 18.00 -23.13
CA THR A 302 -23.17 17.98 -24.56
C THR A 302 -23.85 16.78 -25.19
N ASP A 303 -24.61 17.00 -26.27
CA ASP A 303 -25.15 15.92 -27.09
C ASP A 303 -24.03 15.32 -27.95
N LEU A 304 -23.37 14.30 -27.41
CA LEU A 304 -22.24 13.65 -28.06
C LEU A 304 -22.63 12.84 -29.29
N GLU A 305 -23.87 12.34 -29.38
CA GLU A 305 -24.34 11.63 -30.57
C GLU A 305 -24.51 12.59 -31.73
N ARG A 306 -25.20 13.72 -31.49
CA ARG A 306 -25.36 14.77 -32.49
C ARG A 306 -24.03 15.41 -32.89
N LEU A 307 -23.14 15.68 -31.92
CA LEU A 307 -21.80 16.20 -32.20
C LEU A 307 -20.99 15.25 -33.09
N ARG A 308 -21.07 13.94 -32.86
CA ARG A 308 -20.42 12.92 -33.71
C ARG A 308 -21.00 12.88 -35.12
N ALA A 309 -22.31 13.02 -35.25
CA ALA A 309 -22.99 12.99 -36.54
C ALA A 309 -22.72 14.24 -37.38
N GLU A 310 -22.76 15.43 -36.77
CA GLU A 310 -22.62 16.72 -37.47
C GLU A 310 -21.16 17.16 -37.62
N HIS A 311 -20.27 16.76 -36.70
CA HIS A 311 -18.87 17.19 -36.67
C HIS A 311 -17.89 16.02 -36.42
N PRO A 312 -17.85 14.99 -37.29
CA PRO A 312 -17.00 13.81 -37.09
C PRO A 312 -15.51 14.16 -37.06
N ASP A 313 -15.06 15.09 -37.89
CA ASP A 313 -13.66 15.54 -37.95
C ASP A 313 -13.19 16.16 -36.64
N LEU A 314 -14.09 16.91 -35.97
CA LEU A 314 -13.80 17.51 -34.67
C LEU A 314 -13.70 16.43 -33.61
N VAL A 315 -14.62 15.46 -33.58
CA VAL A 315 -14.58 14.37 -32.61
C VAL A 315 -13.30 13.55 -32.76
N GLN A 316 -12.87 13.26 -33.99
CA GLN A 316 -11.68 12.47 -34.25
C GLN A 316 -10.41 13.10 -33.66
N GLN A 317 -10.33 14.43 -33.58
CA GLN A 317 -9.21 15.15 -32.96
C GLN A 317 -9.12 14.94 -31.44
N TYR A 318 -10.21 14.53 -30.78
CA TYR A 318 -10.29 14.31 -29.34
C TYR A 318 -10.48 12.84 -28.95
N VAL A 319 -10.35 11.90 -29.89
CA VAL A 319 -10.42 10.47 -29.59
C VAL A 319 -9.17 10.05 -28.84
N ILE A 320 -9.36 9.54 -27.62
CA ILE A 320 -8.31 8.88 -26.85
C ILE A 320 -8.59 7.39 -26.87
N ALA A 321 -7.59 6.60 -27.28
CA ALA A 321 -7.67 5.15 -27.19
C ALA A 321 -7.71 4.73 -25.72
N LYS A 322 -8.74 3.97 -25.33
CA LYS A 322 -8.83 3.33 -24.01
C LYS A 322 -8.70 1.83 -24.18
N ALA A 323 -7.84 1.22 -23.38
CA ALA A 323 -7.77 -0.24 -23.34
C ALA A 323 -9.09 -0.82 -22.83
N GLY A 324 -9.54 -1.91 -23.43
CA GLY A 324 -10.67 -2.69 -22.91
C GLY A 324 -10.32 -3.32 -21.56
N THR A 325 -11.32 -3.60 -20.75
CA THR A 325 -11.14 -4.33 -19.48
C THR A 325 -11.94 -5.63 -19.52
N ARG A 326 -11.40 -6.69 -18.90
CA ARG A 326 -12.14 -7.93 -18.67
C ARG A 326 -13.23 -7.67 -17.65
N ARG A 327 -14.45 -8.12 -17.95
CA ARG A 327 -15.61 -7.99 -17.06
C ARG A 327 -15.84 -9.30 -16.34
N PHE A 328 -16.08 -9.23 -15.04
CA PHE A 328 -16.52 -10.38 -14.25
C PHE A 328 -18.05 -10.35 -14.17
N LEU A 329 -18.71 -11.30 -14.85
CA LEU A 329 -20.16 -11.44 -14.88
C LEU A 329 -20.54 -12.80 -14.31
N ILE A 330 -21.62 -12.85 -13.54
CA ILE A 330 -22.10 -14.07 -12.90
C ILE A 330 -23.41 -14.49 -13.58
N TYR A 331 -23.47 -15.75 -13.98
CA TYR A 331 -24.67 -16.39 -14.53
C TYR A 331 -25.01 -17.58 -13.61
N PRO A 332 -25.94 -17.39 -12.66
CA PRO A 332 -26.27 -18.40 -11.65
C PRO A 332 -27.11 -19.55 -12.21
#